data_AF-A0A6H2W3A1-F1
#
_entry.id   AF-A0A6H2W3A1-F1
#
_cell.length_a   1.000
_cell.length_b   1.000
_cell.length_c   1.000
_cell.angle_alpha   90.00
_cell.angle_beta   90.00
_cell.angle_gamma   90.00
#
_symmetry.space_group_name_H-M   'P 1'
#
loop_
_entity.id
_entity.type
_entity.pdbx_description
1 polymer ?
#
loop_
_entity_poly.entity_id
_entity_poly.type
_entity_poly.pdbx_seq_one_letter_code
_entity_poly.pdbx_strand_id
1 'polypeptide(L)'
;MATAQITIQEEIEQLITKAISKVGGSKENDLCRYLPGPTGGYMHHFTLKKMKNSAPEQLLKMLKTFVIDSITPRSISPKPRAPRGSKKRRDFVNFTKTDIERVLELARQVGDKDLLARFSPKKPLPSLKRELIRSIRNNIVSTELWNAYVEALSQPTE
;
A
#
# COMPACT_ATOMS: atom_id res chain seq x y z
N MET A 1 -18.46 -31.58 -17.18
CA MET A 1 -17.53 -30.49 -17.58
C MET A 1 -16.31 -30.31 -16.66
N ALA A 2 -16.03 -31.23 -15.71
CA ALA A 2 -14.87 -31.12 -14.81
C ALA A 2 -13.57 -31.73 -15.40
N THR A 3 -13.67 -32.62 -16.40
CA THR A 3 -12.52 -33.34 -16.96
C THR A 3 -11.64 -32.49 -17.88
N ALA A 4 -12.19 -31.46 -18.53
CA ALA A 4 -11.45 -30.57 -19.42
C ALA A 4 -10.56 -29.55 -18.69
N GLN A 5 -10.88 -29.21 -17.43
CA GLN A 5 -10.07 -28.28 -16.64
C GLN A 5 -8.78 -28.91 -16.10
N ILE A 6 -8.80 -30.23 -15.86
CA ILE A 6 -7.65 -30.97 -15.31
C ILE A 6 -6.54 -31.05 -16.36
N THR A 7 -6.88 -31.36 -17.62
CA THR A 7 -5.91 -31.42 -18.72
C THR A 7 -5.25 -30.08 -19.02
N ILE A 8 -6.01 -28.97 -18.99
CA ILE A 8 -5.46 -27.63 -19.24
C ILE A 8 -4.44 -27.23 -18.16
N GLN A 9 -4.68 -27.62 -16.91
CA GLN A 9 -3.79 -27.31 -15.80
C GLN A 9 -2.43 -28.04 -15.93
N GLU A 10 -2.47 -29.32 -16.30
CA GLU A 10 -1.26 -30.13 -16.51
C GLU A 10 -0.45 -29.63 -17.71
N GLU A 11 -1.13 -29.26 -18.81
CA GLU A 11 -0.47 -28.67 -19.99
C GLU A 11 0.22 -27.34 -19.66
N ILE A 12 -0.38 -26.52 -18.80
CA ILE A 12 0.21 -25.25 -18.35
C ILE A 12 1.48 -25.50 -17.54
N GLU A 13 1.48 -26.46 -16.63
CA GLU A 13 2.65 -26.77 -15.81
C GLU A 13 3.81 -27.31 -16.66
N GLN A 14 3.50 -28.16 -17.65
CA GLN A 14 4.50 -28.63 -18.61
C GLN A 14 5.08 -27.48 -19.46
N LEU A 15 4.23 -26.55 -19.93
CA LEU A 15 4.66 -25.40 -20.71
C LEU A 15 5.45 -24.39 -19.88
N ILE A 16 5.06 -24.17 -18.62
CA ILE A 16 5.82 -23.35 -17.67
C ILE A 16 7.21 -23.96 -17.47
N THR A 17 7.30 -25.28 -17.27
CA THR A 17 8.58 -25.96 -17.10
C THR A 17 9.46 -25.82 -18.35
N LYS A 18 8.90 -26.03 -19.55
CA LYS A 18 9.61 -25.82 -20.82
C LYS A 18 10.07 -24.36 -21.00
N ALA A 19 9.22 -23.41 -20.63
CA ALA A 19 9.52 -21.98 -20.69
C ALA A 19 10.66 -21.61 -19.71
N ILE A 20 10.65 -22.16 -18.49
CA ILE A 20 11.71 -21.94 -17.49
C ILE A 20 13.05 -22.47 -18.00
N SER A 21 13.07 -23.70 -18.52
CA SER A 21 14.29 -24.31 -19.09
C SER A 21 14.84 -23.52 -20.27
N LYS A 22 13.97 -23.00 -21.14
CA LYS A 22 14.38 -22.19 -22.30
C LYS A 22 14.96 -20.83 -21.90
N VAL A 23 14.43 -20.24 -20.84
CA VAL A 23 14.87 -18.96 -20.29
C VAL A 23 16.11 -19.12 -19.37
N GLY A 24 16.45 -20.36 -18.99
CA GLY A 24 17.51 -20.62 -18.01
C GLY A 24 17.18 -20.14 -16.59
N GLY A 25 15.89 -19.99 -16.27
CA GLY A 25 15.41 -19.60 -14.95
C GLY A 25 15.35 -20.78 -13.99
N SER A 26 15.27 -20.51 -12.68
CA SER A 26 15.04 -21.56 -11.67
C SER A 26 13.67 -21.44 -11.00
N LYS A 27 13.01 -20.28 -11.13
CA LYS A 27 11.71 -20.02 -10.51
C LYS A 27 10.71 -19.52 -11.55
N GLU A 28 9.44 -19.78 -11.33
CA GLU A 28 8.35 -19.20 -12.14
C GLU A 28 8.40 -17.67 -12.19
N ASN A 29 8.95 -17.04 -11.14
CA ASN A 29 9.17 -15.60 -11.07
C ASN A 29 10.12 -15.08 -12.16
N ASP A 30 10.99 -15.91 -12.71
CA ASP A 30 11.91 -15.49 -13.77
C ASP A 30 11.18 -15.32 -15.11
N LEU A 31 10.11 -16.09 -15.35
CA LEU A 31 9.24 -15.95 -16.52
C LEU A 31 8.57 -14.58 -16.58
N CYS A 32 8.30 -13.98 -15.42
CA CYS A 32 7.66 -12.68 -15.32
C CYS A 32 8.42 -11.58 -16.09
N ARG A 33 9.74 -11.70 -16.22
CA ARG A 33 10.60 -10.74 -16.97
C ARG A 33 10.40 -10.79 -18.49
N TYR A 34 9.81 -11.86 -19.00
CA TYR A 34 9.63 -12.11 -20.44
C TYR A 34 8.17 -11.98 -20.88
N LEU A 35 7.26 -11.80 -19.93
CA LEU A 35 5.83 -11.68 -20.19
C LEU A 35 5.39 -10.22 -20.01
N PRO A 36 4.69 -9.64 -21.01
CA PRO A 36 4.21 -8.27 -20.91
C PRO A 36 3.07 -8.17 -19.90
N GLY A 37 3.12 -7.15 -19.04
CA GLY A 37 2.03 -6.81 -18.11
C GLY A 37 0.96 -5.93 -18.77
N PRO A 38 -0.29 -5.92 -18.23
CA PRO A 38 -1.42 -5.17 -18.80
C PRO A 38 -1.23 -3.65 -18.79
N THR A 39 -0.48 -3.11 -17.82
CA THR A 39 -0.27 -1.66 -17.63
C THR A 39 1.07 -1.15 -18.18
N GLY A 40 1.78 -2.00 -18.95
CA GLY A 40 3.13 -1.78 -19.44
C GLY A 40 4.21 -2.31 -18.48
N GLY A 41 5.34 -2.75 -19.04
CA GLY A 41 6.44 -3.38 -18.31
C GLY A 41 6.31 -4.91 -18.19
N TYR A 42 7.19 -5.51 -17.38
CA TYR A 42 7.16 -6.95 -17.11
C TYR A 42 6.02 -7.32 -16.15
N MET A 43 5.48 -8.53 -16.29
CA MET A 43 4.35 -8.99 -15.47
C MET A 43 4.75 -9.15 -14.00
N HIS A 44 3.87 -8.83 -13.06
CA HIS A 44 4.13 -9.11 -11.65
C HIS A 44 3.84 -10.58 -11.32
N HIS A 45 4.62 -11.19 -10.42
CA HIS A 45 4.45 -12.61 -10.04
C HIS A 45 3.04 -12.91 -9.46
N PHE A 46 2.42 -11.95 -8.77
CA PHE A 46 1.02 -12.08 -8.33
C PHE A 46 0.03 -12.17 -9.50
N THR A 47 0.29 -11.43 -10.58
CA THR A 47 -0.54 -11.48 -11.80
C THR A 47 -0.38 -12.83 -12.49
N LEU A 48 0.84 -13.37 -12.57
CA LEU A 48 1.09 -14.72 -13.09
C LEU A 48 0.30 -15.77 -12.29
N LYS A 49 0.41 -15.73 -10.96
CA LYS A 49 -0.31 -16.65 -10.06
C LYS A 49 -1.82 -16.53 -10.19
N LYS A 50 -2.35 -15.31 -10.36
CA LYS A 50 -3.77 -15.06 -10.57
C LYS A 50 -4.24 -15.58 -11.94
N MET A 51 -3.45 -15.38 -13.00
CA MET A 51 -3.80 -15.82 -14.35
C MET A 51 -3.84 -17.34 -14.50
N LYS A 52 -2.98 -18.08 -13.78
CA LYS A 52 -3.04 -19.55 -13.73
C LYS A 52 -4.42 -20.06 -13.33
N ASN A 53 -5.11 -19.38 -12.41
CA ASN A 53 -6.43 -19.79 -11.93
C ASN A 53 -7.60 -19.11 -12.67
N SER A 54 -7.43 -17.84 -13.07
CA SER A 54 -8.52 -17.02 -13.60
C SER A 54 -8.66 -17.06 -15.12
N ALA A 55 -7.56 -17.25 -15.85
CA ALA A 55 -7.53 -17.20 -17.31
C ALA A 55 -6.38 -18.06 -17.88
N PRO A 56 -6.45 -19.40 -17.69
CA PRO A 56 -5.38 -20.32 -18.07
C PRO A 56 -5.05 -20.29 -19.57
N GLU A 57 -6.06 -20.19 -20.43
CA GLU A 57 -5.89 -20.16 -21.90
C GLU A 57 -5.10 -18.94 -22.39
N GLN A 58 -5.34 -17.79 -21.77
CA GLN A 58 -4.64 -16.55 -22.11
C GLN A 58 -3.16 -16.64 -21.74
N LEU A 59 -2.85 -17.22 -20.58
CA LEU A 59 -1.48 -17.48 -20.14
C LEU A 59 -0.76 -18.42 -21.13
N LEU A 60 -1.44 -19.48 -21.58
CA LEU A 60 -0.90 -20.45 -22.52
C LEU A 60 -0.54 -19.80 -23.86
N LYS A 61 -1.44 -18.96 -24.40
CA LYS A 61 -1.18 -18.19 -25.63
C LYS A 61 0.03 -17.26 -25.46
N MET A 62 0.13 -16.56 -24.33
CA MET A 62 1.26 -15.66 -24.05
C MET A 62 2.59 -16.41 -23.93
N LEU A 63 2.62 -17.56 -23.24
CA LEU A 63 3.83 -18.37 -23.13
C LEU A 63 4.31 -18.90 -24.49
N LYS A 64 3.39 -19.35 -25.35
CA LYS A 64 3.72 -19.78 -26.71
C LYS A 64 4.33 -18.64 -27.51
N THR A 65 3.63 -17.52 -27.62
CA THR A 65 4.07 -16.38 -28.44
C THR A 65 5.35 -15.72 -27.95
N PHE A 66 5.50 -15.48 -26.64
CA PHE A 66 6.62 -14.67 -26.12
C PHE A 66 7.83 -15.50 -25.70
N VAL A 67 7.66 -16.77 -25.33
CA VAL A 67 8.75 -17.60 -24.80
C VAL A 67 9.09 -18.77 -25.72
N ILE A 68 8.11 -19.55 -26.19
CA ILE A 68 8.36 -20.81 -26.91
C ILE A 68 8.66 -20.58 -28.39
N ASP A 69 7.93 -19.70 -29.06
CA ASP A 69 8.10 -19.43 -30.48
C ASP A 69 9.21 -18.40 -30.74
N SER A 70 9.65 -17.66 -29.71
CA SER A 70 10.73 -16.67 -29.81
C SER A 70 12.12 -17.33 -29.77
N ILE A 71 12.98 -17.06 -30.76
CA ILE A 71 14.35 -17.63 -30.82
C ILE A 71 15.20 -17.14 -29.64
N THR A 72 15.04 -15.88 -29.26
CA THR A 72 15.61 -15.28 -28.05
C THR A 72 14.52 -14.52 -27.29
N PRO A 73 14.06 -15.02 -26.13
CA PRO A 73 13.01 -14.34 -25.36
C PRO A 73 13.53 -12.98 -24.89
N ARG A 74 12.86 -11.89 -25.28
CA ARG A 74 13.29 -10.52 -24.94
C ARG A 74 12.86 -10.17 -23.52
N SER A 75 13.82 -9.79 -22.68
CA SER A 75 13.50 -9.26 -21.35
C SER A 75 12.82 -7.89 -21.49
N ILE A 76 11.68 -7.74 -20.84
CA ILE A 76 10.87 -6.52 -20.86
C ILE A 76 11.35 -5.61 -19.74
N SER A 77 11.75 -4.40 -20.10
CA SER A 77 12.13 -3.39 -19.10
C SER A 77 10.93 -3.01 -18.23
N PRO A 78 11.11 -2.78 -16.92
CA PRO A 78 10.07 -2.28 -16.05
C PRO A 78 9.46 -0.99 -16.61
N LYS A 79 8.17 -0.75 -16.33
CA LYS A 79 7.54 0.53 -16.66
C LYS A 79 8.33 1.66 -16.00
N PRO A 80 8.73 2.71 -16.74
CA PRO A 80 9.40 3.85 -16.13
C PRO A 80 8.47 4.43 -15.07
N ARG A 81 9.00 4.66 -13.86
CA ARG A 81 8.24 5.33 -12.81
C ARG A 81 7.91 6.73 -13.31
N ALA A 82 6.69 7.20 -13.04
CA ALA A 82 6.39 8.60 -13.26
C ALA A 82 7.49 9.44 -12.59
N PRO A 83 8.02 10.48 -13.28
CA PRO A 83 9.01 11.34 -12.68
C PRO A 83 8.47 11.79 -11.32
N ARG A 84 9.24 11.52 -10.25
CA ARG A 84 8.92 11.96 -8.89
C ARG A 84 9.07 13.48 -8.85
N GLY A 85 8.10 14.17 -9.43
CA GLY A 85 7.92 15.59 -9.23
C GLY A 85 7.41 15.80 -7.82
N SER A 86 8.26 16.34 -6.95
CA SER A 86 7.75 17.25 -5.94
C SER A 86 8.08 18.64 -6.47
N LYS A 87 7.05 19.38 -6.90
CA LYS A 87 7.16 20.84 -6.88
C LYS A 87 7.15 21.19 -5.40
N LYS A 88 8.28 20.97 -4.72
CA LYS A 88 8.52 21.46 -3.36
C LYS A 88 8.32 22.95 -3.48
N ARG A 89 7.14 23.45 -3.10
CA ARG A 89 6.94 24.89 -3.00
C ARG A 89 7.97 25.34 -1.98
N ARG A 90 8.90 26.20 -2.41
CA ARG A 90 10.02 26.67 -1.60
C ARG A 90 9.53 27.35 -0.31
N ASP A 91 8.25 27.75 -0.32
CA ASP A 91 7.53 28.42 0.77
C ASP A 91 6.88 27.47 1.77
N PHE A 92 6.96 26.14 1.58
CA PHE A 92 6.38 25.18 2.52
C PHE A 92 7.33 24.96 3.71
N VAL A 93 7.01 25.60 4.83
CA VAL A 93 7.70 25.35 6.11
C VAL A 93 7.27 23.98 6.62
N ASN A 94 8.20 23.03 6.66
CA ASN A 94 7.95 21.72 7.25
C ASN A 94 8.06 21.86 8.77
N PHE A 95 6.92 21.95 9.45
CA PHE A 95 6.88 21.86 10.90
C PHE A 95 7.19 20.44 11.34
N THR A 96 8.25 20.27 12.13
CA THR A 96 8.50 19.03 12.85
C THR A 96 7.60 18.94 14.09
N LYS A 97 7.45 17.75 14.66
CA LYS A 97 6.67 17.54 15.89
C LYS A 97 7.13 18.47 17.02
N THR A 98 8.44 18.67 17.15
CA THR A 98 9.05 19.55 18.15
C THR A 98 8.74 21.03 17.90
N ASP A 99 8.60 21.44 16.64
CA ASP A 99 8.25 22.82 16.31
C ASP A 99 6.79 23.11 16.68
N ILE A 100 5.89 22.14 16.44
CA ILE A 100 4.48 22.25 16.84
C ILE A 100 4.36 22.33 18.37
N GLU A 101 5.11 21.50 19.09
CA GLU A 101 5.12 21.53 20.56
C GLU A 101 5.57 22.90 21.10
N ARG A 102 6.62 23.50 20.52
CA ARG A 102 7.06 24.86 20.89
C ARG A 102 6.03 25.93 20.57
N VAL A 103 5.36 25.84 19.41
CA VAL A 103 4.30 26.79 19.03
C VAL A 103 3.13 26.71 20.00
N LEU A 104 2.74 25.50 20.43
CA LEU A 104 1.68 25.32 21.43
C LEU A 104 2.08 25.85 22.81
N GLU A 105 3.35 25.73 23.19
CA GLU A 105 3.84 26.28 24.45
C GLU A 105 3.83 27.81 24.45
N LEU A 106 4.27 28.44 23.37
CA LEU A 106 4.18 29.89 23.17
C LEU A 106 2.71 30.36 23.15
N ALA A 107 1.83 29.65 22.46
CA ALA A 107 0.40 29.97 22.44
C ALA A 107 -0.23 29.88 23.84
N ARG A 108 0.20 28.91 24.67
CA ARG A 108 -0.23 28.81 26.08
C ARG A 108 0.26 29.99 26.93
N GLN A 109 1.50 30.45 26.72
CA GLN A 109 2.05 31.60 27.44
C GLN A 109 1.35 32.92 27.08
N VAL A 110 1.01 33.10 25.80
CA VAL A 110 0.30 34.29 25.28
C VAL A 110 -1.21 34.22 25.56
N GLY A 111 -1.74 33.04 25.87
CA GLY A 111 -3.18 32.83 26.10
C GLY A 111 -3.99 32.77 24.81
N ASP A 112 -3.36 32.47 23.67
CA ASP A 112 -4.01 32.36 22.37
C ASP A 112 -4.76 31.02 22.26
N LYS A 113 -6.07 31.09 22.54
CA LYS A 113 -6.97 29.93 22.55
C LYS A 113 -7.23 29.38 21.14
N ASP A 114 -7.14 30.21 20.10
CA ASP A 114 -7.40 29.80 18.72
C ASP A 114 -6.26 28.96 18.15
N LEU A 115 -5.01 29.35 18.40
CA LEU A 115 -3.83 28.55 18.04
C LEU A 115 -3.81 27.22 18.78
N LEU A 116 -4.12 27.22 20.08
CA LEU A 116 -4.21 26.01 20.87
C LEU A 116 -5.30 25.07 20.33
N ALA A 117 -6.50 25.57 20.02
CA ALA A 117 -7.58 24.74 19.50
C ALA A 117 -7.27 24.12 18.13
N ARG A 118 -6.56 24.87 17.26
CA ARG A 118 -6.22 24.43 15.90
C ARG A 118 -5.06 23.45 15.83
N PHE A 119 -4.03 23.68 16.64
CA PHE A 119 -2.79 22.90 16.58
C PHE A 119 -2.64 21.89 17.70
N SER A 120 -3.50 21.91 18.73
CA SER A 120 -3.48 20.89 19.77
C SER A 120 -3.77 19.54 19.14
N PRO A 121 -2.88 18.55 19.31
CA PRO A 121 -3.10 17.23 18.76
C PRO A 121 -4.36 16.62 19.39
N LYS A 122 -5.43 16.52 18.61
CA LYS A 122 -6.65 15.83 19.04
C LYS A 122 -6.28 14.38 19.35
N LYS A 123 -6.34 14.01 20.63
CA LYS A 123 -6.04 12.65 21.06
C LYS A 123 -7.09 11.71 20.46
N PRO A 124 -6.71 10.54 19.93
CA PRO A 124 -7.67 9.59 19.40
C PRO A 124 -8.58 9.08 20.53
N LEU A 125 -9.85 8.79 20.21
CA LEU A 125 -10.88 8.36 21.18
C LEU A 125 -10.44 7.22 22.12
N PRO A 126 -9.71 6.18 21.65
CA PRO A 126 -9.20 5.13 22.54
C PRO A 126 -8.16 5.60 23.55
N SER A 127 -7.44 6.68 23.28
CA SER A 127 -6.50 7.29 24.22
C SER A 127 -7.22 8.11 25.29
N LEU A 128 -8.19 8.93 24.88
CA LEU A 128 -9.02 9.73 25.79
C LEU A 128 -9.79 8.85 26.78
N LYS A 129 -10.39 7.75 26.30
CA LYS A 129 -11.09 6.78 27.17
C LYS A 129 -10.17 6.19 28.24
N ARG A 130 -8.94 5.82 27.88
CA ARG A 130 -7.95 5.25 28.81
C ARG A 130 -7.49 6.25 29.86
N GLU A 131 -7.23 7.49 29.45
CA GLU A 131 -6.85 8.57 30.38
C GLU A 131 -7.99 8.95 31.32
N LEU A 132 -9.22 9.03 30.82
CA LEU A 132 -10.40 9.31 31.65
C LEU A 132 -10.63 8.22 32.71
N ILE A 133 -10.53 6.94 32.33
CA ILE A 133 -10.62 5.81 33.28
C ILE A 133 -9.50 5.90 34.33
N ARG A 134 -8.28 6.25 33.93
CA ARG A 134 -7.16 6.44 34.86
C ARG A 134 -7.41 7.62 35.81
N SER A 135 -7.94 8.74 35.32
CA SER A 135 -8.28 9.92 36.12
C SER A 135 -9.32 9.58 37.18
N ILE A 136 -10.39 8.86 36.79
CA ILE A 136 -11.45 8.39 37.68
C ILE A 136 -10.88 7.44 38.75
N ARG A 137 -10.01 6.49 38.36
CA ARG A 137 -9.36 5.57 39.30
C ARG A 137 -8.49 6.29 40.35
N ASN A 138 -7.91 7.43 39.97
CA ASN A 138 -7.07 8.22 40.84
C ASN A 138 -7.83 9.32 41.60
N ASN A 139 -9.18 9.37 41.49
CA ASN A 139 -10.03 10.42 42.06
C ASN A 139 -9.66 11.85 41.62
N ILE A 140 -9.12 12.01 40.41
CA ILE A 140 -8.81 13.31 39.82
C ILE A 140 -9.92 13.67 38.85
N VAL A 141 -10.61 14.78 39.09
CA VAL A 141 -11.63 15.32 38.18
C VAL A 141 -10.97 16.29 37.21
N SER A 142 -10.84 15.88 35.94
CA SER A 142 -10.37 16.76 34.87
C SER A 142 -11.54 17.09 33.94
N THR A 143 -12.03 18.33 34.05
CA THR A 143 -13.10 18.87 33.20
C THR A 143 -12.65 18.99 31.74
N GLU A 144 -11.37 19.27 31.50
CA GLU A 144 -10.78 19.36 30.16
C GLU A 144 -10.77 18.00 29.44
N LEU A 145 -10.38 16.91 30.15
CA LEU A 145 -10.43 15.56 29.60
C LEU A 145 -11.85 15.08 29.29
N TRP A 146 -12.81 15.46 30.14
CA TRP A 146 -14.23 15.17 29.91
C TRP A 146 -14.76 15.89 28.68
N ASN A 147 -14.49 17.20 28.56
CA ASN A 147 -14.92 17.99 27.41
C ASN A 147 -14.29 17.49 26.10
N ALA A 148 -12.99 17.13 26.11
CA ALA A 148 -12.32 16.55 24.96
C ALA A 148 -12.90 15.18 24.56
N TYR A 149 -13.31 14.36 25.53
CA TYR A 149 -13.97 13.08 25.29
C TYR A 149 -15.37 13.26 24.68
N VAL A 150 -16.17 14.20 25.18
CA VAL A 150 -17.50 14.51 24.62
C VAL A 150 -17.39 15.10 23.22
N GLU A 151 -16.44 16.01 22.99
CA GLU A 151 -16.18 16.57 21.66
C GLU A 151 -15.77 15.48 20.66
N ALA A 152 -14.89 14.56 21.06
CA ALA A 152 -14.46 13.44 20.23
C ALA A 152 -15.59 12.43 19.92
N LEU A 153 -16.61 12.32 20.78
CA LEU A 153 -17.82 11.53 20.51
C LEU A 153 -18.82 12.24 19.59
N SER A 154 -18.82 13.57 19.60
CA SER A 154 -19.72 14.39 18.78
C SER A 154 -19.22 14.57 17.34
N GLN A 155 -17.94 14.31 17.06
CA GLN A 155 -17.40 14.33 15.70
C GLN A 155 -17.75 13.01 15.00
N PRO A 156 -18.49 13.02 13.87
CA PRO A 156 -18.73 11.81 13.10
C PRO A 156 -17.39 11.30 12.56
N THR A 157 -17.05 10.07 12.90
CA THR A 157 -15.96 9.33 12.23
C THR A 157 -16.38 9.08 10.78
N GLU A 158 -15.79 9.81 9.84
CA GLU A 158 -15.70 9.42 8.42
C GLU A 158 -14.69 8.26 8.22
#